data_AF-A0A1H4JJN9-F1
#
_entry.id   AF-A0A1H4JJN9-F1
#
_cell.length_a   1.000
_cell.length_b   1.000
_cell.length_c   1.000
_cell.angle_alpha   90.00
_cell.angle_beta   90.00
_cell.angle_gamma   90.00
#
_symmetry.space_group_name_H-M   'P 1'
#
loop_
_entity.id
_entity.type
_entity.pdbx_description
1 polymer ?
#
loop_
_entity_poly.entity_id
_entity_poly.type
_entity_poly.pdbx_seq_one_letter_code
_entity_poly.pdbx_strand_id
1 'polypeptide(L)'
;MSALTTTRDSSADVDLAAGEHWVELVPAAHGEPHQLSFPAVIEPRRRHGLWVRPRLRREVAEVVCEWLNLVYPVDPDWYPLARFEDDRLVVFTGDAAHQRHEIALGDDGRYPLGEMGRWFLSGPTRTPALLDRREEVLRDAARRPPRPGETLVTCAPGNPSRSGFPARIETRPGQAWVPVFRPEIAEAVAAWCTTNHVRCPDEHPLVHFDGDTLVHVHQRWRARDSYLPWRIGPDADGNYPIAGDEWAFEAVTEKSEGEVHEATAAPAWPRLSEGDAGSL
;
A
#
# COMPACT_ATOMS: atom_id res chain seq x y z
N MET A 1 -16.81 32.60 5.78
CA MET A 1 -16.59 31.46 4.86
C MET A 1 -15.70 31.96 3.73
N SER A 2 -14.38 31.83 3.92
CA SER A 2 -13.39 32.24 2.91
C SER A 2 -13.01 31.01 2.11
N ALA A 3 -13.13 31.13 0.79
CA ALA A 3 -12.72 30.13 -0.16
C ALA A 3 -11.21 29.85 0.01
N LEU A 4 -10.88 28.61 0.36
CA LEU A 4 -9.52 28.08 0.23
C LEU A 4 -9.21 28.02 -1.26
N THR A 5 -8.51 29.05 -1.72
CA THR A 5 -7.89 29.11 -3.03
C THR A 5 -6.98 27.89 -3.14
N THR A 6 -7.21 27.08 -4.16
CA THR A 6 -6.44 25.91 -4.58
C THR A 6 -4.98 26.27 -4.75
N THR A 7 -4.19 26.10 -3.69
CA THR A 7 -2.74 26.21 -3.75
C THR A 7 -2.21 24.95 -4.43
N ARG A 8 -1.83 25.10 -5.71
CA ARG A 8 -0.83 24.33 -6.47
C ARG A 8 -0.71 22.83 -6.13
N ASP A 9 -1.08 21.99 -7.09
CA ASP A 9 -0.59 20.61 -7.28
C ASP A 9 0.97 20.48 -7.37
N SER A 10 1.75 21.53 -7.09
CA SER A 10 3.19 21.54 -7.36
C SER A 10 4.07 20.95 -6.27
N SER A 11 3.54 20.66 -5.07
CA SER A 11 4.35 20.05 -4.00
C SER A 11 4.40 18.52 -4.09
N ALA A 12 3.63 17.91 -5.01
CA ALA A 12 3.47 16.45 -5.09
C ALA A 12 4.34 15.77 -6.17
N ASP A 13 5.04 16.54 -7.01
CA ASP A 13 5.67 16.05 -8.24
C ASP A 13 7.18 15.79 -8.08
N VAL A 14 7.54 15.14 -6.98
CA VAL A 14 8.93 14.76 -6.69
C VAL A 14 9.12 13.30 -7.05
N ASP A 15 9.80 13.03 -8.16
CA ASP A 15 10.11 11.67 -8.58
C ASP A 15 11.11 10.95 -7.66
N LEU A 16 11.05 9.62 -7.65
CA LEU A 16 12.05 8.77 -7.01
C LEU A 16 13.40 8.89 -7.76
N ALA A 17 14.46 9.20 -7.03
CA ALA A 17 15.82 9.01 -7.51
C ALA A 17 16.29 7.56 -7.27
N ALA A 18 17.40 7.18 -7.90
CA ALA A 18 17.99 5.85 -7.73
C ALA A 18 18.27 5.53 -6.24
N GLY A 19 17.75 4.41 -5.76
CA GLY A 19 17.89 3.97 -4.37
C GLY A 19 16.93 4.64 -3.38
N GLU A 20 16.03 5.51 -3.84
CA GLU A 20 14.96 6.07 -3.01
C GLU A 20 13.74 5.16 -2.96
N HIS A 21 12.99 5.28 -1.87
CA HIS A 21 11.74 4.63 -1.62
C HIS A 21 10.73 5.66 -1.11
N TRP A 22 9.46 5.43 -1.39
CA TRP A 22 8.38 6.24 -0.82
C TRP A 22 8.27 6.01 0.68
N VAL A 23 8.21 7.09 1.44
CA VAL A 23 7.93 7.07 2.89
C VAL A 23 6.83 8.04 3.27
N GLU A 24 6.13 7.74 4.36
CA GLU A 24 5.06 8.58 4.92
C GLU A 24 5.33 8.86 6.41
N LEU A 25 5.04 10.09 6.87
CA LEU A 25 5.09 10.50 8.28
C LEU A 25 3.72 10.30 8.94
N VAL A 26 3.68 9.68 10.12
CA VAL A 26 2.44 9.26 10.83
C VAL A 26 2.30 10.03 12.15
N PRO A 27 1.09 10.54 12.51
CA PRO A 27 -0.15 9.77 12.68
C PRO A 27 -1.30 10.22 11.78
N ALA A 28 -1.55 9.49 10.69
CA ALA A 28 -2.69 9.72 9.81
C ALA A 28 -4.03 9.24 10.41
N ALA A 29 -4.34 9.60 11.66
CA ALA A 29 -5.54 9.08 12.33
C ALA A 29 -6.80 9.94 12.14
N HIS A 30 -6.72 11.25 11.90
CA HIS A 30 -7.91 12.11 11.95
C HIS A 30 -8.04 12.99 10.68
N GLY A 31 -8.67 12.43 9.64
CA GLY A 31 -9.22 13.18 8.51
C GLY A 31 -8.38 13.16 7.23
N GLU A 32 -9.05 12.93 6.10
CA GLU A 32 -8.55 13.42 4.82
C GLU A 32 -8.57 14.96 4.79
N PRO A 33 -7.62 15.61 4.11
CA PRO A 33 -6.87 15.06 2.98
C PRO A 33 -5.33 15.24 3.04
N HIS A 34 -4.55 14.51 3.85
CA HIS A 34 -3.10 14.80 3.95
C HIS A 34 -2.11 13.63 4.07
N GLN A 35 -2.39 12.46 3.47
CA GLN A 35 -1.38 11.40 3.36
C GLN A 35 -0.44 11.66 2.17
N LEU A 36 0.56 12.52 2.38
CA LEU A 36 1.67 12.72 1.44
C LEU A 36 2.75 11.67 1.68
N SER A 37 3.33 11.19 0.58
CA SER A 37 4.52 10.35 0.61
C SER A 37 5.69 11.08 -0.03
N PHE A 38 6.89 10.78 0.47
CA PHE A 38 8.12 11.50 0.16
C PHE A 38 9.20 10.52 -0.28
N PRO A 39 9.97 10.81 -1.34
CA PRO A 39 11.14 10.02 -1.69
C PRO A 39 12.25 10.13 -0.64
N ALA A 40 12.77 8.98 -0.20
CA ALA A 40 13.88 8.95 0.74
C ALA A 40 14.77 7.73 0.54
N VAL A 41 16.06 7.90 0.84
CA VAL A 41 16.93 6.75 1.12
C VAL A 41 16.62 6.25 2.54
N ILE A 42 16.53 4.95 2.71
CA ILE A 42 16.23 4.33 4.01
C ILE A 42 17.53 3.91 4.68
N GLU A 43 17.78 4.37 5.90
CA GLU A 43 18.90 3.83 6.66
C GLU A 43 18.68 2.34 6.95
N PRO A 44 19.75 1.52 6.99
CA PRO A 44 19.62 0.10 7.28
C PRO A 44 18.95 -0.21 8.63
N ARG A 45 19.07 0.72 9.60
CA ARG A 45 18.55 0.58 10.96
C ARG A 45 17.22 1.29 11.11
N ARG A 46 16.27 0.63 11.77
CA ARG A 46 14.98 1.21 12.13
C ARG A 46 15.03 1.95 13.45
N ARG A 47 14.11 2.90 13.62
CA ARG A 47 13.82 3.56 14.89
C ARG A 47 12.73 2.74 15.60
N HIS A 48 13.12 1.99 16.62
CA HIS A 48 12.22 1.12 17.41
C HIS A 48 11.44 0.07 16.60
N GLY A 49 12.14 -0.70 15.76
CA GLY A 49 11.64 -1.89 15.07
C GLY A 49 10.65 -1.61 13.95
N LEU A 50 9.66 -0.74 14.14
CA LEU A 50 8.59 -0.49 13.17
C LEU A 50 8.90 0.65 12.21
N TRP A 51 9.65 1.66 12.63
CA TRP A 51 9.74 2.92 11.88
C TRP A 51 11.03 3.00 11.06
N VAL A 52 10.93 3.40 9.79
CA VAL A 52 12.10 3.66 8.98
C VAL A 52 12.79 4.95 9.43
N ARG A 53 14.08 5.08 9.08
CA ARG A 53 14.84 6.31 9.28
C ARG A 53 15.15 6.88 7.89
N PRO A 54 14.31 7.79 7.36
CA PRO A 54 14.52 8.34 6.04
C PRO A 54 15.63 9.40 6.04
N ARG A 55 16.36 9.44 4.93
CA ARG A 55 17.31 10.50 4.58
C ARG A 55 16.87 11.14 3.28
N LEU A 56 16.51 12.41 3.36
CA LEU A 56 15.87 13.13 2.26
C LEU A 56 16.85 14.11 1.62
N ARG A 57 16.86 14.18 0.29
CA ARG A 57 17.56 15.27 -0.42
C ARG A 57 16.85 16.61 -0.13
N ARG A 58 17.56 17.72 -0.34
CA ARG A 58 17.09 19.07 0.02
C ARG A 58 15.69 19.37 -0.50
N GLU A 59 15.46 19.16 -1.80
CA GLU A 59 14.17 19.48 -2.43
C GLU A 59 13.00 18.73 -1.76
N VAL A 60 13.21 17.49 -1.33
CA VAL A 60 12.14 16.72 -0.67
C VAL A 60 11.93 17.15 0.78
N ALA A 61 13.02 17.48 1.48
CA ALA A 61 12.91 18.01 2.84
C ALA A 61 12.18 19.38 2.87
N GLU A 62 12.31 20.20 1.82
CA GLU A 62 11.52 21.42 1.63
C GLU A 62 10.03 21.12 1.46
N VAL A 63 9.67 20.11 0.65
CA VAL A 63 8.27 19.67 0.53
C VAL A 63 7.72 19.14 1.85
N VAL A 64 8.51 18.36 2.62
CA VAL A 64 8.10 17.93 3.97
C VAL A 64 7.85 19.14 4.87
N CYS A 65 8.72 20.15 4.82
CA CYS A 65 8.58 21.38 5.60
C CYS A 65 7.30 22.15 5.24
N GLU A 66 7.01 22.31 3.95
CA GLU A 66 5.78 22.95 3.47
C GLU A 66 4.53 22.19 3.95
N TRP A 67 4.55 20.87 3.81
CA TRP A 67 3.44 20.02 4.25
C TRP A 67 3.23 20.08 5.77
N LEU A 68 4.30 20.01 6.57
CA LEU A 68 4.24 20.14 8.02
C LEU A 68 3.57 21.47 8.44
N ASN A 69 3.95 22.57 7.81
CA ASN A 69 3.35 23.88 8.09
C ASN A 69 1.90 23.99 7.61
N LEU A 70 1.51 23.23 6.59
CA LEU A 70 0.14 23.15 6.12
C LEU A 70 -0.76 22.39 7.11
N VAL A 71 -0.28 21.28 7.67
CA VAL A 71 -1.06 20.43 8.59
C VAL A 71 -1.01 20.90 10.04
N TYR A 72 0.05 21.64 10.45
CA TYR A 72 0.21 22.14 11.81
C TYR A 72 -1.02 22.90 12.36
N PRO A 73 -1.67 23.83 11.63
CA PRO A 73 -2.85 24.53 12.15
C PRO A 73 -4.07 23.63 12.37
N VAL A 74 -4.10 22.46 11.71
CA VAL A 74 -5.18 21.49 11.84
C VAL A 74 -4.94 20.60 13.05
N ASP A 75 -3.69 20.18 13.27
CA ASP A 75 -3.34 19.24 14.33
C ASP A 75 -1.93 19.49 14.92
N PRO A 76 -1.77 20.55 15.75
CA PRO A 76 -0.47 20.99 16.27
C PRO A 76 0.10 20.05 17.35
N ASP A 77 -0.71 19.18 17.92
CA ASP A 77 -0.27 18.20 18.93
C ASP A 77 0.53 17.05 18.27
N TRP A 78 0.29 16.80 16.98
CA TRP A 78 0.87 15.68 16.24
C TRP A 78 1.92 16.09 15.21
N TYR A 79 1.84 17.30 14.67
CA TYR A 79 2.78 17.79 13.67
C TYR A 79 3.55 19.01 14.19
N PRO A 80 4.87 19.09 13.97
CA PRO A 80 5.64 20.28 14.30
C PRO A 80 5.58 21.35 13.22
N LEU A 81 5.89 22.60 13.59
CA LEU A 81 6.28 23.62 12.61
C LEU A 81 7.71 23.36 12.13
N ALA A 82 7.98 23.65 10.87
CA ALA A 82 9.31 23.49 10.30
C ALA A 82 9.68 24.68 9.42
N ARG A 83 10.97 25.00 9.33
CA ARG A 83 11.51 25.94 8.33
C ARG A 83 12.97 25.66 8.08
N PHE A 84 13.46 26.09 6.93
CA PHE A 84 14.88 26.12 6.68
C PHE A 84 15.53 27.42 7.18
N GLU A 85 16.68 27.27 7.81
CA GLU A 85 17.62 28.34 8.14
C GLU A 85 18.97 27.93 7.54
N ASP A 86 19.35 28.57 6.43
CA ASP A 86 20.48 28.13 5.60
C ASP A 86 20.34 26.64 5.20
N ASP A 87 21.37 25.83 5.50
CA ASP A 87 21.43 24.39 5.26
C ASP A 87 20.94 23.54 6.44
N ARG A 88 20.14 24.13 7.35
CA ARG A 88 19.56 23.41 8.49
C ARG A 88 18.04 23.41 8.40
N LEU A 89 17.45 22.24 8.54
CA LEU A 89 16.02 22.10 8.80
C LEU A 89 15.80 22.33 10.29
N VAL A 90 15.05 23.37 10.63
CA VAL A 90 14.69 23.71 12.00
C VAL A 90 13.24 23.30 12.24
N VAL A 91 13.03 22.50 13.28
CA VAL A 91 11.73 21.94 13.66
C VAL A 91 11.37 22.40 15.07
N PHE A 92 10.12 22.81 15.27
CA PHE A 92 9.63 23.32 16.53
C PHE A 92 8.57 22.37 17.11
N THR A 93 8.82 21.81 18.30
CA THR A 93 8.00 20.77 18.95
C THR A 93 7.52 21.21 20.36
N GLY A 94 6.60 20.43 20.94
CA GLY A 94 6.04 20.59 22.29
C GLY A 94 4.76 21.43 22.35
N ASP A 95 4.11 21.50 23.53
CA ASP A 95 2.76 22.09 23.80
C ASP A 95 2.58 23.57 23.39
N ALA A 96 3.60 24.21 22.84
CA ALA A 96 3.52 25.52 22.21
C ALA A 96 4.59 25.75 21.12
N ALA A 97 5.18 24.69 20.53
CA ALA A 97 6.28 24.80 19.56
C ALA A 97 7.51 25.58 20.09
N HIS A 98 7.83 25.47 21.38
CA HIS A 98 8.95 26.19 22.01
C HIS A 98 10.27 25.43 21.94
N GLN A 99 10.24 24.11 21.72
CA GLN A 99 11.44 23.31 21.64
C GLN A 99 11.98 23.33 20.21
N ARG A 100 13.13 23.98 20.05
CA ARG A 100 13.84 24.07 18.77
C ARG A 100 14.76 22.87 18.59
N HIS A 101 14.59 22.17 17.47
CA HIS A 101 15.47 21.10 17.02
C HIS A 101 16.10 21.48 15.68
N GLU A 102 17.42 21.33 15.58
CA GLU A 102 18.16 21.61 14.35
C GLU A 102 18.62 20.29 13.74
N ILE A 103 18.26 20.08 12.48
CA ILE A 103 18.64 18.92 11.69
C ILE A 103 19.59 19.41 10.60
N ALA A 104 20.88 19.11 10.78
CA ALA A 104 21.91 19.44 9.80
C ALA A 104 21.87 18.47 8.61
N LEU A 105 22.36 18.95 7.47
CA LEU A 105 22.69 18.11 6.33
C LEU A 105 23.72 17.05 6.73
N GLY A 106 23.44 15.78 6.43
CA GLY A 106 24.37 14.69 6.67
C GLY A 106 25.51 14.66 5.64
N ASP A 107 26.54 13.88 5.92
CA ASP A 107 27.73 13.73 5.05
C ASP A 107 27.42 13.22 3.64
N ASP A 108 26.26 12.58 3.44
CA ASP A 108 25.76 12.10 2.15
C ASP A 108 24.92 13.15 1.39
N GLY A 109 24.89 14.39 1.87
CA GLY A 109 24.08 15.47 1.28
C GLY A 109 22.58 15.30 1.51
N ARG A 110 22.16 14.56 2.53
CA ARG A 110 20.74 14.30 2.84
C ARG A 110 20.42 14.63 4.29
N TYR A 111 19.19 15.08 4.54
CA TYR A 111 18.69 15.40 5.87
C TYR A 111 18.17 14.14 6.56
N PRO A 112 18.72 13.75 7.74
CA PRO A 112 18.30 12.56 8.48
C PRO A 112 17.05 12.87 9.32
N LEU A 113 15.87 12.66 8.75
CA LEU A 113 14.59 12.97 9.40
C LEU A 113 14.06 11.82 10.28
N GLY A 114 14.83 10.73 10.42
CA GLY A 114 14.44 9.56 11.23
C GLY A 114 14.03 9.90 12.66
N GLU A 115 14.65 10.91 13.29
CA GLU A 115 14.30 11.31 14.65
C GLU A 115 13.08 12.25 14.75
N MET A 116 12.62 12.80 13.63
CA MET A 116 11.51 13.77 13.61
C MET A 116 10.14 13.13 13.87
N GLY A 117 9.99 11.81 13.68
CA GLY A 117 8.73 11.14 13.96
C GLY A 117 8.69 9.67 13.57
N ARG A 118 7.48 9.17 13.32
CA ARG A 118 7.22 7.77 12.95
C ARG A 118 7.05 7.69 11.44
N TRP A 119 8.01 7.06 10.78
CA TRP A 119 8.02 6.91 9.33
C TRP A 119 7.75 5.49 8.89
N PHE A 120 7.01 5.30 7.80
CA PHE A 120 6.74 4.00 7.21
C PHE A 120 7.10 3.98 5.73
N LEU A 121 7.46 2.81 5.19
CA LEU A 121 7.49 2.59 3.75
C LEU A 121 6.05 2.72 3.22
N SER A 122 5.89 3.46 2.13
CA SER A 122 4.60 3.75 1.50
C SER A 122 4.68 3.55 -0.02
N GLY A 123 3.68 4.06 -0.73
CA GLY A 123 3.67 4.19 -2.19
C GLY A 123 3.61 5.67 -2.58
N PRO A 124 3.40 5.97 -3.88
CA PRO A 124 3.22 7.34 -4.33
C PRO A 124 2.08 8.04 -3.60
N THR A 125 2.23 9.36 -3.42
CA THR A 125 1.22 10.24 -2.83
C THR A 125 -0.17 9.97 -3.40
N ARG A 126 -1.17 9.88 -2.52
CA ARG A 126 -2.57 9.66 -2.91
C ARG A 126 -3.18 10.99 -3.33
N THR A 127 -3.30 11.21 -4.63
CA THR A 127 -4.07 12.34 -5.19
C THR A 127 -5.43 11.88 -5.69
N PRO A 128 -6.45 12.76 -5.74
CA PRO A 128 -7.73 12.43 -6.36
C PRO A 128 -7.57 11.87 -7.78
N ALA A 129 -6.72 12.49 -8.61
CA ALA A 129 -6.43 12.02 -9.96
C ALA A 129 -5.84 10.59 -10.00
N LEU A 130 -4.97 10.25 -9.05
CA LEU A 130 -4.41 8.90 -8.96
C LEU A 130 -5.48 7.87 -8.54
N LEU A 131 -6.39 8.25 -7.65
CA LEU A 131 -7.51 7.40 -7.24
C LEU A 131 -8.48 7.20 -8.42
N ASP A 132 -8.85 8.27 -9.12
CA ASP A 132 -9.72 8.22 -10.29
C ASP A 132 -9.13 7.29 -11.37
N ARG A 133 -7.85 7.46 -11.70
CA ARG A 133 -7.15 6.60 -12.66
C ARG A 133 -7.16 5.12 -12.24
N ARG A 134 -6.97 4.82 -10.96
CA ARG A 134 -7.04 3.44 -10.45
C ARG A 134 -8.44 2.86 -10.61
N GLU A 135 -9.47 3.65 -10.32
CA GLU A 135 -10.84 3.19 -10.52
C GLU A 135 -11.19 2.97 -12.00
N GLU A 136 -10.69 3.82 -12.90
CA GLU A 136 -10.83 3.63 -14.36
C GLU A 136 -10.21 2.31 -14.81
N VAL A 137 -8.99 2.01 -14.37
CA VAL A 137 -8.32 0.73 -14.65
C VAL A 137 -9.16 -0.47 -14.20
N LEU A 138 -9.78 -0.40 -13.03
CA LEU A 138 -10.63 -1.48 -12.50
C LEU A 138 -11.99 -1.60 -13.22
N ARG A 139 -12.49 -0.49 -13.80
CA ARG A 139 -13.73 -0.46 -14.57
C ARG A 139 -13.56 -0.94 -16.01
N ASP A 140 -12.34 -0.96 -16.54
CA ASP A 140 -12.03 -1.36 -17.90
C ASP A 140 -12.47 -2.81 -18.18
N ALA A 141 -13.60 -2.95 -18.88
CA ALA A 141 -14.17 -4.24 -19.22
C ALA A 141 -13.29 -5.05 -20.20
N ALA A 142 -12.44 -4.40 -20.99
CA ALA A 142 -11.55 -5.07 -21.94
C ALA A 142 -10.43 -5.88 -21.25
N ARG A 143 -10.16 -5.58 -19.97
CA ARG A 143 -9.18 -6.30 -19.14
C ARG A 143 -9.73 -7.58 -18.52
N ARG A 144 -11.04 -7.82 -18.56
CA ARG A 144 -11.68 -8.94 -17.85
C ARG A 144 -11.60 -10.29 -18.55
N PRO A 145 -11.79 -10.42 -19.88
CA PRO A 145 -11.80 -11.72 -20.53
C PRO A 145 -10.38 -12.32 -20.61
N PRO A 146 -10.20 -13.61 -20.29
CA PRO A 146 -8.94 -14.31 -20.56
C PRO A 146 -8.61 -14.43 -22.04
N ARG A 147 -7.33 -14.26 -22.38
CA ARG A 147 -6.78 -14.64 -23.70
C ARG A 147 -6.49 -16.15 -23.76
N PRO A 148 -6.29 -16.74 -24.95
CA PRO A 148 -5.89 -18.14 -25.05
C PRO A 148 -4.66 -18.46 -24.18
N GLY A 149 -4.80 -19.44 -23.30
CA GLY A 149 -3.74 -19.84 -22.34
C GLY A 149 -3.77 -19.10 -20.99
N GLU A 150 -4.67 -18.12 -20.82
CA GLU A 150 -4.93 -17.49 -19.53
C GLU A 150 -6.15 -18.14 -18.84
N THR A 151 -6.16 -18.10 -17.51
CA THR A 151 -7.31 -18.44 -16.67
C THR A 151 -7.60 -17.29 -15.72
N LEU A 152 -8.83 -17.18 -15.21
CA LEU A 152 -9.15 -16.18 -14.21
C LEU A 152 -8.61 -16.61 -12.85
N VAL A 153 -7.84 -15.74 -12.23
CA VAL A 153 -7.38 -15.89 -10.84
C VAL A 153 -7.90 -14.75 -9.98
N THR A 154 -8.10 -14.99 -8.69
CA THR A 154 -8.58 -13.98 -7.75
C THR A 154 -7.78 -13.98 -6.45
N CYS A 155 -7.55 -12.80 -5.90
CA CYS A 155 -6.98 -12.59 -4.57
C CYS A 155 -8.06 -12.31 -3.50
N ALA A 156 -9.33 -12.39 -3.86
CA ALA A 156 -10.47 -12.23 -2.94
C ALA A 156 -11.62 -13.16 -3.35
N PRO A 157 -11.58 -14.44 -2.94
CA PRO A 157 -12.54 -15.46 -3.38
C PRO A 157 -13.98 -15.18 -2.91
N GLY A 158 -14.16 -14.33 -1.89
CA GLY A 158 -15.48 -13.86 -1.46
C GLY A 158 -16.15 -12.87 -2.43
N ASN A 159 -15.44 -12.34 -3.43
CA ASN A 159 -16.00 -11.39 -4.41
C ASN A 159 -15.32 -11.50 -5.80
N PRO A 160 -15.36 -12.69 -6.45
CA PRO A 160 -14.55 -12.97 -7.63
C PRO A 160 -14.94 -12.12 -8.85
N SER A 161 -16.18 -11.63 -8.93
CA SER A 161 -16.62 -10.78 -10.04
C SER A 161 -15.96 -9.39 -10.07
N ARG A 162 -15.36 -8.95 -8.94
CA ARG A 162 -14.62 -7.68 -8.82
C ARG A 162 -13.13 -7.85 -8.58
N SER A 163 -12.65 -9.10 -8.47
CA SER A 163 -11.26 -9.43 -8.16
C SER A 163 -10.70 -10.56 -9.04
N GLY A 164 -11.39 -10.90 -10.13
CA GLY A 164 -10.94 -11.87 -11.12
C GLY A 164 -10.04 -11.21 -12.18
N PHE A 165 -8.85 -11.75 -12.36
CA PHE A 165 -7.80 -11.23 -13.25
C PHE A 165 -7.30 -12.36 -14.16
N PRO A 166 -7.25 -12.16 -15.48
CA PRO A 166 -6.64 -13.12 -16.38
C PRO A 166 -5.14 -13.29 -16.14
N ALA A 167 -4.69 -14.53 -15.97
CA ALA A 167 -3.29 -14.86 -15.79
C ALA A 167 -2.93 -16.16 -16.50
N ARG A 168 -1.71 -16.25 -17.01
CA ARG A 168 -1.09 -17.55 -17.31
C ARG A 168 -0.63 -18.16 -15.99
N ILE A 169 -0.90 -19.45 -15.78
CA ILE A 169 -0.40 -20.15 -14.60
C ILE A 169 0.95 -20.78 -14.93
N GLU A 170 2.00 -20.34 -14.26
CA GLU A 170 3.30 -21.01 -14.30
C GLU A 170 3.38 -22.02 -13.16
N THR A 171 3.66 -23.28 -13.50
CA THR A 171 3.89 -24.34 -12.53
C THR A 171 5.29 -24.91 -12.70
N ARG A 172 5.97 -25.14 -11.58
CA ARG A 172 7.25 -25.86 -11.54
C ARG A 172 7.11 -27.04 -10.57
N PRO A 173 7.68 -28.23 -10.87
CA PRO A 173 7.58 -29.37 -9.97
C PRO A 173 8.05 -29.02 -8.56
N GLY A 174 7.19 -29.27 -7.56
CA GLY A 174 7.47 -28.99 -6.15
C GLY A 174 7.32 -27.53 -5.70
N GLN A 175 6.78 -26.64 -6.54
CA GLN A 175 6.54 -25.25 -6.20
C GLN A 175 5.05 -24.90 -6.25
N ALA A 176 4.64 -23.90 -5.46
CA ALA A 176 3.33 -23.27 -5.62
C ALA A 176 3.23 -22.68 -7.04
N TRP A 177 2.04 -22.71 -7.61
CA TRP A 177 1.80 -22.09 -8.90
C TRP A 177 1.91 -20.56 -8.79
N VAL A 178 2.37 -19.91 -9.85
CA VAL A 178 2.58 -18.46 -9.90
C VAL A 178 1.73 -17.90 -11.04
N PRO A 179 0.79 -16.98 -10.77
CA PRO A 179 0.11 -16.28 -11.84
C PRO A 179 1.07 -15.27 -12.49
N VAL A 180 1.11 -15.32 -13.81
CA VAL A 180 1.89 -14.42 -14.66
C VAL A 180 0.91 -13.55 -15.43
N PHE A 181 0.98 -12.25 -15.18
CA PHE A 181 0.03 -11.25 -15.67
C PHE A 181 0.65 -10.41 -16.78
N ARG A 182 -0.08 -10.23 -17.89
CA ARG A 182 0.26 -9.20 -18.87
C ARG A 182 0.25 -7.78 -18.25
N PRO A 183 1.04 -6.81 -18.74
CA PRO A 183 1.23 -5.50 -18.10
C PRO A 183 -0.07 -4.80 -17.67
N GLU A 184 -1.07 -4.78 -18.55
CA GLU A 184 -2.36 -4.15 -18.30
C GLU A 184 -3.18 -4.89 -17.23
N ILE A 185 -2.96 -6.19 -17.01
CA ILE A 185 -3.58 -6.91 -15.89
C ILE A 185 -2.79 -6.71 -14.60
N ALA A 186 -1.46 -6.67 -14.66
CA ALA A 186 -0.63 -6.33 -13.51
C ALA A 186 -0.97 -4.94 -12.95
N GLU A 187 -1.24 -3.95 -13.81
CA GLU A 187 -1.75 -2.62 -13.42
C GLU A 187 -3.10 -2.72 -12.69
N ALA A 188 -4.01 -3.56 -13.18
CA ALA A 188 -5.32 -3.76 -12.54
C ALA A 188 -5.21 -4.47 -11.18
N VAL A 189 -4.33 -5.45 -11.06
CA VAL A 189 -4.01 -6.13 -9.80
C VAL A 189 -3.44 -5.13 -8.79
N ALA A 190 -2.47 -4.30 -9.19
CA ALA A 190 -1.89 -3.26 -8.34
C ALA A 190 -2.92 -2.23 -7.88
N ALA A 191 -3.79 -1.76 -8.79
CA ALA A 191 -4.88 -0.84 -8.49
C ALA A 191 -5.87 -1.45 -7.49
N TRP A 192 -6.21 -2.73 -7.65
CA TRP A 192 -7.11 -3.45 -6.74
C TRP A 192 -6.50 -3.58 -5.34
N CYS A 193 -5.24 -4.03 -5.24
CA CYS A 193 -4.55 -4.18 -3.95
C CYS A 193 -4.45 -2.86 -3.21
N THR A 194 -4.02 -1.80 -3.88
CA THR A 194 -3.86 -0.49 -3.23
C THR A 194 -5.20 0.13 -2.84
N THR A 195 -6.25 -0.05 -3.64
CA THR A 195 -7.59 0.42 -3.27
C THR A 195 -8.12 -0.29 -2.02
N ASN A 196 -7.91 -1.60 -1.90
CA ASN A 196 -8.33 -2.34 -0.72
C ASN A 196 -7.40 -2.09 0.47
N HIS A 197 -6.11 -1.85 0.25
CA HIS A 197 -5.17 -1.41 1.28
C HIS A 197 -5.59 -0.09 1.93
N VAL A 198 -6.13 0.86 1.17
CA VAL A 198 -6.66 2.10 1.76
C VAL A 198 -7.79 1.83 2.76
N ARG A 199 -8.59 0.78 2.53
CA ARG A 199 -9.74 0.43 3.38
C ARG A 199 -9.35 -0.45 4.56
N CYS A 200 -8.50 -1.46 4.30
CA CYS A 200 -8.00 -2.41 5.28
C CYS A 200 -6.48 -2.56 5.13
N PRO A 201 -5.67 -1.60 5.66
CA PRO A 201 -4.23 -1.57 5.44
C PRO A 201 -3.48 -2.82 5.91
N ASP A 202 -4.01 -3.50 6.93
CA ASP A 202 -3.38 -4.70 7.52
C ASP A 202 -3.73 -6.01 6.80
N GLU A 203 -4.76 -5.99 5.94
CA GLU A 203 -5.24 -7.19 5.23
C GLU A 203 -4.78 -7.24 3.76
N HIS A 204 -4.37 -6.10 3.20
CA HIS A 204 -4.00 -6.00 1.79
C HIS A 204 -2.60 -5.39 1.59
N PRO A 205 -1.81 -5.94 0.65
CA PRO A 205 -0.52 -5.36 0.31
C PRO A 205 -0.68 -3.98 -0.32
N LEU A 206 0.32 -3.12 -0.11
CA LEU A 206 0.41 -1.84 -0.82
C LEU A 206 1.28 -2.04 -2.06
N VAL A 207 0.74 -1.72 -3.23
CA VAL A 207 1.34 -2.10 -4.52
C VAL A 207 1.28 -0.96 -5.52
N HIS A 208 2.39 -0.61 -6.14
CA HIS A 208 2.45 0.45 -7.14
C HIS A 208 3.50 0.15 -8.20
N PHE A 209 3.43 0.84 -9.33
CA PHE A 209 4.49 0.83 -10.33
C PHE A 209 5.49 1.96 -10.07
N ASP A 210 6.77 1.64 -10.23
CA ASP A 210 7.90 2.55 -10.30
C ASP A 210 8.62 2.27 -11.63
N GLY A 211 8.31 3.08 -12.64
CA GLY A 211 8.63 2.77 -14.03
C GLY A 211 7.94 1.47 -14.48
N ASP A 212 8.73 0.52 -14.96
CA ASP A 212 8.30 -0.83 -15.37
C ASP A 212 8.38 -1.86 -14.24
N THR A 213 8.67 -1.43 -13.02
CA THR A 213 8.82 -2.34 -11.88
C THR A 213 7.61 -2.25 -10.98
N LEU A 214 7.00 -3.39 -10.69
CA LEU A 214 5.96 -3.50 -9.68
C LEU A 214 6.60 -3.56 -8.29
N VAL A 215 6.28 -2.59 -7.44
CA VAL A 215 6.77 -2.49 -6.06
C VAL A 215 5.69 -2.98 -5.10
N HIS A 216 6.03 -4.01 -4.31
CA HIS A 216 5.18 -4.57 -3.26
C HIS A 216 5.76 -4.22 -1.89
N VAL A 217 5.01 -3.42 -1.13
CA VAL A 217 5.30 -3.11 0.28
C VAL A 217 4.54 -4.08 1.16
N HIS A 218 5.28 -4.98 1.79
CA HIS A 218 4.76 -6.06 2.61
C HIS A 218 4.40 -5.56 4.00
N GLN A 219 3.14 -5.70 4.41
CA GLN A 219 2.62 -5.12 5.66
C GLN A 219 3.18 -5.79 6.91
N ARG A 220 3.35 -7.11 6.88
CA ARG A 220 3.96 -7.83 8.01
C ARG A 220 5.47 -7.66 8.10
N TRP A 221 6.15 -7.43 6.97
CA TRP A 221 7.62 -7.35 6.93
C TRP A 221 8.13 -5.91 6.97
N ARG A 222 7.29 -4.89 6.77
CA ARG A 222 7.67 -3.47 6.93
C ARG A 222 8.20 -3.13 8.32
N ALA A 223 8.00 -4.02 9.29
CA ALA A 223 8.50 -3.95 10.67
C ALA A 223 9.85 -4.65 10.89
N ARG A 224 10.39 -5.35 9.89
CA ARG A 224 11.65 -6.09 10.02
C ARG A 224 12.82 -5.16 9.71
N ASP A 225 13.85 -5.19 10.54
CA ASP A 225 15.09 -4.48 10.26
C ASP A 225 15.62 -4.86 8.87
N SER A 226 16.15 -3.86 8.16
CA SER A 226 16.65 -4.01 6.78
C SER A 226 15.62 -4.45 5.72
N TYR A 227 14.32 -4.58 6.05
CA TYR A 227 13.31 -4.81 5.02
C TYR A 227 13.19 -3.61 4.09
N LEU A 228 13.30 -3.90 2.79
CA LEU A 228 12.97 -2.99 1.70
C LEU A 228 11.83 -3.61 0.87
N PRO A 229 11.00 -2.78 0.19
CA PRO A 229 9.94 -3.26 -0.67
C PRO A 229 10.44 -4.26 -1.71
N TRP A 230 9.64 -5.29 -1.97
CA TRP A 230 9.93 -6.22 -3.06
C TRP A 230 9.72 -5.53 -4.40
N ARG A 231 10.64 -5.79 -5.33
CA ARG A 231 10.62 -5.22 -6.68
C ARG A 231 10.48 -6.37 -7.67
N ILE A 232 9.35 -6.40 -8.36
CA ILE A 232 8.97 -7.44 -9.32
C ILE A 232 9.08 -6.81 -10.71
N GLY A 233 10.14 -7.16 -11.42
CA GLY A 233 10.32 -6.79 -12.82
C GLY A 233 9.50 -7.70 -13.75
N PRO A 234 9.29 -7.27 -15.00
CA PRO A 234 8.72 -8.14 -16.02
C PRO A 234 9.66 -9.31 -16.33
N ASP A 235 9.08 -10.43 -16.77
CA ASP A 235 9.78 -11.55 -17.36
C ASP A 235 10.29 -11.23 -18.78
N ALA A 236 10.90 -12.22 -19.44
CA ALA A 236 11.44 -12.06 -20.79
C ALA A 236 10.39 -11.68 -21.85
N ASP A 237 9.11 -11.97 -21.58
CA ASP A 237 7.98 -11.68 -22.46
C ASP A 237 7.26 -10.37 -22.07
N GLY A 238 7.77 -9.65 -21.06
CA GLY A 238 7.16 -8.42 -20.57
C GLY A 238 6.05 -8.63 -19.54
N ASN A 239 5.83 -9.85 -19.04
CA ASN A 239 4.74 -10.18 -18.11
C ASN A 239 5.22 -10.23 -16.66
N TYR A 240 4.32 -10.05 -15.70
CA TYR A 240 4.64 -9.91 -14.29
C TYR A 240 4.27 -11.18 -13.53
N PRO A 241 5.26 -11.97 -13.06
CA PRO A 241 5.02 -13.06 -12.14
C PRO A 241 4.75 -12.50 -10.74
N ILE A 242 3.47 -12.41 -10.35
CA ILE A 242 3.09 -11.87 -9.04
C ILE A 242 2.79 -13.05 -8.10
N ALA A 243 3.71 -13.32 -7.18
CA ALA A 243 3.53 -14.28 -6.11
C ALA A 243 4.15 -13.76 -4.81
N GLY A 244 3.64 -14.23 -3.67
CA GLY A 244 4.13 -13.85 -2.36
C GLY A 244 3.22 -14.38 -1.26
N ASP A 245 3.68 -14.33 -0.01
CA ASP A 245 2.92 -14.77 1.17
C ASP A 245 1.75 -13.85 1.54
N GLU A 246 1.71 -12.62 1.02
CA GLU A 246 0.53 -11.73 1.06
C GLU A 246 -0.41 -11.90 -0.14
N TRP A 247 -0.06 -12.76 -1.10
CA TRP A 247 -0.80 -12.96 -2.34
C TRP A 247 -1.32 -14.40 -2.41
N ALA A 248 -2.51 -14.62 -1.85
CA ALA A 248 -3.22 -15.89 -2.03
C ALA A 248 -4.12 -15.78 -3.26
N PHE A 249 -3.59 -16.13 -4.43
CA PHE A 249 -4.41 -16.27 -5.62
C PHE A 249 -5.11 -17.63 -5.63
N GLU A 250 -6.36 -17.65 -6.07
CA GLU A 250 -7.16 -18.85 -6.32
C GLU A 250 -7.67 -18.83 -7.75
N ALA A 251 -7.72 -19.99 -8.41
CA ALA A 251 -8.38 -20.09 -9.71
C ALA A 251 -9.89 -19.88 -9.51
N VAL A 252 -10.48 -19.01 -10.32
CA VAL A 252 -11.94 -18.83 -10.33
C VAL A 252 -12.53 -20.05 -11.04
N THR A 253 -13.02 -21.02 -10.29
CA THR A 253 -13.87 -22.06 -10.87
C THR A 253 -15.18 -21.39 -11.28
N GLU A 254 -15.47 -21.37 -12.58
CA GLU A 254 -16.84 -21.14 -13.04
C GLU A 254 -17.72 -22.16 -12.31
N LYS A 255 -18.55 -21.69 -11.38
CA LYS A 255 -19.71 -22.48 -10.98
C LYS A 255 -20.52 -22.60 -12.27
N SER A 256 -20.54 -23.78 -12.85
CA SER A 256 -21.49 -24.15 -13.89
C SER A 256 -22.87 -23.69 -13.44
N GLU A 257 -23.40 -22.66 -14.08
CA GLU A 257 -24.81 -22.33 -13.99
C GLU A 257 -25.58 -23.53 -14.55
N GLY A 258 -26.15 -24.35 -13.67
CA GLY A 258 -27.04 -25.43 -14.06
C GLY A 258 -26.68 -26.82 -13.55
N GLU A 259 -26.64 -27.03 -12.24
CA GLU A 259 -27.27 -28.23 -11.68
C GLU A 259 -28.31 -27.78 -10.67
N VAL A 260 -29.57 -27.81 -11.12
CA VAL A 260 -30.72 -27.88 -10.21
C VAL A 260 -30.59 -29.24 -9.51
N HIS A 261 -29.90 -29.26 -8.36
CA HIS A 261 -30.07 -30.37 -7.43
C HIS A 261 -31.49 -30.28 -6.88
N GLU A 262 -32.37 -31.06 -7.49
CA GLU A 262 -33.63 -31.47 -6.91
C GLU A 262 -33.35 -31.94 -5.48
N ALA A 263 -33.98 -31.27 -4.51
CA ALA A 263 -33.77 -31.51 -3.09
C ALA A 263 -34.14 -32.96 -2.75
N THR A 264 -33.13 -33.84 -2.70
CA THR A 264 -33.30 -35.17 -2.14
C THR A 264 -33.31 -35.00 -0.63
N ALA A 265 -34.48 -35.22 -0.04
CA ALA A 265 -34.75 -35.07 1.38
C ALA A 265 -33.66 -35.74 2.24
N ALA A 266 -33.14 -34.99 3.21
CA ALA A 266 -32.25 -35.55 4.23
C ALA A 266 -32.97 -36.64 5.03
N PRO A 267 -32.33 -37.80 5.31
CA PRO A 267 -32.89 -38.76 6.24
C PRO A 267 -32.88 -38.17 7.66
N ALA A 268 -34.04 -38.24 8.31
CA ALA A 268 -34.24 -37.78 9.68
C ALA A 268 -33.38 -38.61 10.64
N TRP A 269 -32.46 -37.96 11.35
CA TRP A 269 -31.76 -38.54 12.49
C TRP A 269 -32.65 -38.48 13.74
N PRO A 270 -32.74 -39.57 14.54
CA PRO A 270 -33.60 -39.61 15.71
C PRO A 270 -33.09 -38.66 16.81
N ARG A 271 -34.01 -37.90 17.40
CA ARG A 271 -33.79 -37.08 18.59
C ARG A 271 -33.36 -37.99 19.75
N LEU A 272 -32.17 -37.76 20.28
CA LEU A 272 -31.78 -38.27 21.59
C LEU A 272 -32.63 -37.57 22.65
N SER A 273 -33.38 -38.38 23.39
CA SER A 273 -34.16 -37.99 24.55
C SER A 273 -33.24 -37.49 25.67
N GLU A 274 -33.42 -36.24 26.09
CA GLU A 274 -32.96 -35.76 27.40
C GLU A 274 -33.74 -36.52 28.48
N GLY A 275 -33.02 -37.34 29.24
CA GLY A 275 -33.54 -38.01 30.43
C GLY A 275 -33.63 -37.01 31.57
N ASP A 276 -34.85 -36.90 32.10
CA ASP A 276 -35.16 -36.12 33.29
C ASP A 276 -34.85 -36.94 34.57
N ALA A 277 -34.27 -36.23 35.53
CA ALA A 277 -34.22 -36.40 36.99
C ALA A 277 -34.29 -37.77 37.68
N GLY A 278 -33.42 -37.95 38.71
CA GLY A 278 -33.75 -38.83 39.85
C GLY A 278 -32.63 -39.09 40.85
N SER A 279 -32.67 -38.37 41.97
CA SER A 279 -31.81 -38.47 43.16
C SER A 279 -31.71 -39.86 43.81
N LEU A 280 -30.56 -40.10 44.46
CA LEU A 280 -30.43 -40.53 45.87
C LEU A 280 -29.10 -40.05 46.44
#